data_AF-A0A2A5SZN4-F1
#
_entry.id   AF-A0A2A5SZN4-F1
#
_cell.length_a   1.000
_cell.length_b   1.000
_cell.length_c   1.000
_cell.angle_alpha   90.00
_cell.angle_beta   90.00
_cell.angle_gamma   90.00
#
_symmetry.space_group_name_H-M   'P 1'
#
loop_
_entity.id
_entity.type
_entity.pdbx_description
1 polymer ?
#
loop_
_entity_poly.entity_id
_entity_poly.type
_entity_poly.pdbx_seq_one_letter_code
_entity_poly.pdbx_strand_id
1 'polypeptide(L)' 'MTKVNVDDRKLVSEIVDELLGCLYGNKYYISSLLEQELTDKGVTLITRVTKI' A
#
# COMPACT_ATOMS: atom_id res chain seq x y z
N MET A 1 -1.60 -31.57 -16.31
CA MET A 1 -1.26 -30.18 -16.69
C MET A 1 -1.45 -29.33 -15.44
N THR A 2 -0.35 -28.95 -14.78
CA THR A 2 -0.42 -28.11 -13.58
C THR A 2 -0.49 -26.66 -14.04
N LYS A 3 -1.48 -25.91 -13.56
CA LYS A 3 -1.63 -24.48 -13.91
C LYS A 3 -0.33 -23.76 -13.53
N VAL A 4 0.28 -23.06 -14.49
CA VAL A 4 1.45 -22.21 -14.23
C VAL A 4 1.06 -21.18 -13.16
N ASN A 5 2.02 -20.78 -12.31
CA ASN A 5 1.77 -19.75 -11.30
C ASN A 5 1.16 -18.51 -11.98
N VAL A 6 0.01 -18.07 -11.49
CA VAL A 6 -0.66 -16.85 -11.95
C VAL A 6 -0.20 -15.75 -10.99
N ASP A 7 0.25 -14.63 -11.55
CA ASP A 7 0.63 -13.48 -10.74
C ASP A 7 -0.65 -12.78 -10.26
N ASP A 8 -1.05 -13.07 -9.03
CA ASP A 8 -2.23 -12.51 -8.38
C ASP A 8 -1.91 -11.21 -7.58
N ARG A 9 -0.80 -10.54 -7.90
CA ARG A 9 -0.41 -9.28 -7.26
C ARG A 9 -1.40 -8.18 -7.63
N LYS A 10 -1.92 -7.50 -6.62
CA LYS A 10 -2.77 -6.31 -6.76
C LYS A 10 -2.04 -5.06 -6.33
N LEU A 11 -2.46 -3.92 -6.87
CA LEU A 11 -1.94 -2.63 -6.40
C LEU A 11 -2.43 -2.36 -4.98
N VAL A 12 -1.61 -1.62 -4.21
CA VAL A 12 -1.98 -1.20 -2.84
C VAL A 12 -3.31 -0.44 -2.85
N SER A 13 -3.54 0.40 -3.86
CA SER A 13 -4.80 1.13 -4.10
C SER A 13 -6.05 0.25 -4.13
N GLU A 14 -5.92 -0.97 -4.67
CA GLU A 14 -7.03 -1.94 -4.75
C GLU A 14 -7.27 -2.66 -3.43
N ILE A 15 -6.23 -2.82 -2.60
CA ILE A 15 -6.32 -3.54 -1.32
C ILE A 15 -6.86 -2.61 -0.23
N VAL A 16 -6.60 -1.31 -0.33
CA VAL A 16 -6.92 -0.35 0.73
C VAL A 16 -8.39 -0.04 0.87
N ASP A 17 -9.21 -0.32 -0.15
CA ASP A 17 -10.67 -0.25 -0.05
C ASP A 17 -11.24 -1.26 0.96
N GLU A 18 -10.52 -2.37 1.19
CA GLU A 18 -10.90 -3.41 2.15
C GLU A 18 -10.20 -3.21 3.51
N LEU A 19 -9.28 -2.25 3.63
CA LEU A 19 -8.51 -2.00 4.84
C LEU A 19 -9.07 -0.81 5.62
N LEU A 20 -9.36 -1.03 6.90
CA LEU A 20 -9.61 0.04 7.87
C LEU A 20 -8.48 0.02 8.90
N GLY A 21 -7.79 1.15 9.08
CA GLY A 21 -6.74 1.28 10.10
C GLY A 21 -5.43 1.85 9.56
N CYS A 22 -4.32 1.17 9.85
CA CYS A 22 -2.98 1.68 9.55
C CYS A 22 -2.21 0.78 8.57
N LEU A 23 -1.55 1.39 7.59
CA LEU A 23 -0.64 0.70 6.68
C LEU A 23 0.81 1.06 7.06
N TYR A 24 1.68 0.07 7.25
CA TYR A 24 3.11 0.34 7.48
C TYR A 24 3.88 0.22 6.17
N GLY A 25 4.61 1.28 5.80
CA GLY A 25 5.34 1.33 4.54
C GLY A 25 6.67 2.07 4.66
N ASN A 26 7.53 1.89 3.65
CA ASN A 26 8.78 2.64 3.57
C ASN A 26 8.54 3.95 2.81
N LYS A 27 8.86 5.08 3.45
CA LYS A 27 8.66 6.43 2.91
C LYS A 27 9.18 6.60 1.48
N TYR A 28 10.34 6.01 1.17
CA TYR A 28 10.98 6.17 -0.14
C TYR A 28 10.28 5.43 -1.29
N TYR A 29 9.34 4.53 -0.96
CA TYR A 29 8.58 3.74 -1.94
C TYR A 29 7.12 4.18 -2.05
N ILE A 30 6.72 5.20 -1.28
CA ILE A 30 5.38 5.75 -1.27
C ILE A 30 5.39 7.02 -2.12
N SER A 31 4.52 7.07 -3.12
CA SER A 31 4.26 8.31 -3.86
C SER A 31 3.34 9.22 -3.05
N SER A 32 3.46 10.53 -3.23
CA SER A 32 2.56 11.51 -2.61
C SER A 32 1.10 11.29 -3.00
N LEU A 33 0.86 10.81 -4.23
CA LEU A 33 -0.48 10.46 -4.70
C LEU A 33 -1.07 9.29 -3.91
N LEU A 34 -0.27 8.24 -3.65
CA LEU A 34 -0.71 7.09 -2.87
C LEU A 34 -0.96 7.46 -1.41
N GLU A 35 -0.11 8.32 -0.83
CA GLU A 35 -0.32 8.82 0.54
C GLU A 35 -1.64 9.60 0.67
N GLN A 36 -1.96 10.44 -0.31
CA GLN A 36 -3.23 11.17 -0.35
C GLN A 36 -4.42 10.23 -0.50
N GLU A 37 -4.36 9.28 -1.43
CA GLU A 37 -5.45 8.32 -1.65
C GLU A 37 -5.73 7.48 -0.39
N LEU A 38 -4.68 7.03 0.30
CA LEU A 38 -4.81 6.30 1.57
C LEU A 38 -5.51 7.16 2.64
N THR A 39 -5.15 8.44 2.72
CA THR A 39 -5.74 9.39 3.68
C THR A 39 -7.22 9.62 3.37
N ASP A 40 -7.58 9.78 2.09
CA ASP A 40 -8.96 9.97 1.64
C ASP A 40 -9.82 8.73 1.93
N LYS A 41 -9.23 7.53 1.90
CA LYS A 41 -9.87 6.26 2.27
C LYS A 41 -9.88 5.99 3.78
N GLY A 42 -9.33 6.89 4.60
CA GLY A 42 -9.29 6.75 6.06
C GLY A 42 -8.21 5.80 6.58
N VAL A 43 -7.23 5.44 5.74
CA VAL A 43 -6.08 4.61 6.11
C VAL A 43 -4.92 5.50 6.53
N THR A 44 -4.41 5.28 7.74
CA THR A 44 -3.25 6.02 8.25
C THR A 44 -1.95 5.35 7.80
N LEU A 45 -1.14 6.05 7.02
CA LEU A 45 0.15 5.54 6.57
C LEU A 45 1.25 5.80 7.60
N ILE A 46 1.80 4.73 8.16
CA ILE A 46 2.92 4.79 9.10
C ILE A 46 4.21 4.51 8.33
N THR A 47 5.08 5.50 8.28
CA THR A 47 6.40 5.35 7.64
C THR A 47 7.53 5.55 8.62
N ARG A 48 8.58 4.74 8.47
CA ARG A 48 9.83 4.98 9.18
C ARG A 48 10.67 5.97 8.39
N VAL A 49 11.00 7.09 9.00
CA VAL A 49 11.98 8.03 8.46
C VAL A 49 13.36 7.54 8.89
N THR A 50 13.98 6.70 8.07
CA THR A 50 15.39 6.36 8.27
C THR A 50 16.22 7.52 7.75
N LYS A 51 16.95 8.21 8.64
CA LYS A 51 17.95 9.20 8.24
C LYS A 51 19.12 8.43 7.64
N ILE A 52 19.31 8.53 6.33
CA ILE A 52 20.50 8.03 5.63
C ILE A 52 21.65 8.99 5.93
#